data_AF-A0AAU9KBY2-F1
#
_entry.id   AF-A0AAU9KBY2-F1
#
_cell.length_a   1.000
_cell.length_b   1.000
_cell.length_c   1.000
_cell.angle_alpha   90.00
_cell.angle_beta   90.00
_cell.angle_gamma   90.00
#
_symmetry.space_group_name_H-M   'P 1'
#
loop_
_entity.id
_entity.type
_entity.pdbx_description
1 polymer ?
#
loop_
_entity_poly.entity_id
_entity_poly.type
_entity_poly.pdbx_seq_one_letter_code
_entity_poly.pdbx_strand_id
1 'polypeptide(L)'
;MYPDGKINKPTDFRITRTNCPFDNKLKQTFPKGRALSFGICFFIAAATGIITFFIWKKWWKIEVEELKIKEEISISDTIVGLTILIEFFQLISQGPDIRPLNSLLADAGDAVSLDLQTFVKLENGTFWWFATAIIILCWLWALFCIEIFFQLDEKFNHIWFFRNLGNLADFSMPILGNLCFIPFIFILLEIFICDNSIGNDWLDSYLTIDCYQFCWQGDHIIYATLSALSLICYEPFAVFCRPLWQEFQHELHVKSFPLYLMIKAVVQVVIIVLNKTLKRSSNIAHGFLFTFLMMLYIGCFYKFKAYKYGRFNLWHQLSLVGVAWVSLLSTINFLILGSSFPWISFIIGGWTITILIGFLIQRKKYPSLLYRKKGRETSTLFKFAFSFSAKSLASRSKIGFRKKINTVRFSFFKSYILL
;
A
#
# COMPACT_ATOMS: atom_id res chain seq x y z
N MET A 1 34.35 12.04 -3.30
CA MET A 1 35.70 12.00 -2.69
C MET A 1 35.53 11.39 -1.32
N TYR A 2 36.23 10.31 -0.99
CA TYR A 2 36.18 9.78 0.38
C TYR A 2 36.83 10.80 1.35
N PRO A 3 36.56 10.72 2.67
CA PRO A 3 37.16 11.63 3.66
C PRO A 3 38.69 11.68 3.64
N ASP A 4 39.34 10.71 2.99
CA ASP A 4 40.79 10.61 2.80
C ASP A 4 41.32 11.28 1.51
N GLY A 5 40.46 11.95 0.74
CA GLY A 5 40.84 12.64 -0.50
C GLY A 5 41.16 11.72 -1.68
N LYS A 6 40.96 10.40 -1.57
CA LYS A 6 41.26 9.46 -2.67
C LYS A 6 40.08 9.32 -3.64
N ILE A 7 40.43 9.26 -4.93
CA ILE A 7 39.50 9.10 -6.05
C ILE A 7 39.28 7.61 -6.36
N ASN A 8 40.26 6.75 -6.06
CA ASN A 8 40.20 5.32 -6.39
C ASN A 8 39.78 4.49 -5.18
N LYS A 9 38.76 3.65 -5.39
CA LYS A 9 38.23 2.70 -4.42
C LYS A 9 39.30 1.63 -4.15
N PRO A 10 39.83 1.47 -2.92
CA PRO A 10 40.81 0.41 -2.63
C PRO A 10 40.18 -0.96 -2.90
N THR A 11 40.89 -1.79 -3.67
CA THR A 11 40.42 -3.10 -4.17
C THR A 11 40.32 -4.19 -3.12
N ASP A 12 40.88 -3.96 -1.92
CA ASP A 12 41.07 -5.00 -0.90
C ASP A 12 40.25 -4.82 0.38
N PHE A 13 39.26 -3.92 0.38
CA PHE A 13 38.30 -3.93 1.47
C PHE A 13 37.33 -5.11 1.26
N ARG A 14 37.46 -6.11 2.14
CA ARG A 14 36.27 -6.71 2.76
C ARG A 14 35.48 -5.55 3.37
N ILE A 15 34.72 -4.84 2.56
CA ILE A 15 33.63 -3.98 3.00
C ILE A 15 32.70 -4.99 3.67
N THR A 16 32.83 -5.18 4.97
CA THR A 16 31.72 -5.67 5.79
C THR A 16 30.58 -4.71 5.47
N ARG A 17 29.68 -5.19 4.61
CA ARG A 17 28.70 -4.49 3.77
C ARG A 17 27.65 -3.67 4.53
N THR A 18 27.90 -3.29 5.78
CA THR A 18 26.84 -2.93 6.73
C THR A 18 27.09 -1.68 7.56
N ASN A 19 28.27 -1.04 7.47
CA ASN A 19 28.54 0.15 8.28
C ASN A 19 28.81 1.36 7.39
N CYS A 20 28.00 2.39 7.61
CA CYS A 20 28.24 3.77 7.20
C CYS A 20 29.75 4.13 7.16
N PRO A 21 30.25 4.91 6.18
CA PRO A 21 31.69 5.14 6.03
C PRO A 21 32.30 5.91 7.21
N PHE A 22 31.46 6.50 8.08
CA PHE A 22 31.89 7.24 9.26
C PHE A 22 32.08 6.34 10.47
N ASP A 23 33.17 6.57 11.22
CA ASP A 23 33.39 5.97 12.54
C ASP A 23 32.20 6.31 13.46
N ASN A 24 31.74 5.33 14.24
CA ASN A 24 30.67 5.53 15.23
C ASN A 24 31.00 6.63 16.24
N LYS A 25 32.28 6.94 16.48
CA LYS A 25 32.71 8.06 17.34
C LYS A 25 32.40 9.45 16.77
N LEU A 26 32.31 9.57 15.44
CA LEU A 26 32.01 10.82 14.75
C LEU A 26 30.50 11.04 14.58
N LYS A 27 29.70 9.98 14.69
CA LYS A 27 28.25 10.07 14.53
C LYS A 27 27.65 10.77 15.73
N GLN A 28 27.00 11.89 15.48
CA GLN A 28 26.19 12.58 16.48
C GLN A 28 24.78 12.81 15.96
N THR A 29 23.82 12.89 16.88
CA THR A 29 22.47 13.31 16.54
C THR A 29 22.49 14.79 16.15
N PHE A 30 21.78 15.17 15.10
CA PHE A 30 21.68 16.52 14.59
C PHE A 30 20.29 17.12 14.91
N PRO A 31 20.15 17.89 16.01
CA PRO A 31 18.83 18.36 16.47
C PRO A 31 18.14 19.29 15.48
N LYS A 32 18.91 20.11 14.75
CA LYS A 32 18.38 21.04 13.74
C LYS A 32 17.72 20.29 12.58
N GLY A 33 18.39 19.25 12.07
CA GLY A 33 17.84 18.38 11.03
C GLY A 33 16.59 17.64 11.52
N ARG A 34 16.62 17.11 12.74
CA ARG A 34 15.44 16.49 13.37
C ARG A 34 14.26 17.47 13.49
N ALA A 35 14.51 18.69 13.94
CA ALA A 35 13.48 19.72 14.05
C ALA A 35 12.88 20.09 12.68
N LEU A 36 13.70 20.17 11.64
CA LEU A 36 13.23 20.40 10.26
C LEU A 36 12.35 19.24 9.77
N SER A 37 12.78 17.98 9.94
CA SER A 37 11.98 16.81 9.55
C SER A 37 10.64 16.80 10.29
N PHE A 38 10.62 17.15 11.58
CA PHE A 38 9.39 17.24 12.38
C PHE A 38 8.48 18.36 11.87
N GLY A 39 9.04 19.53 11.53
CA GLY A 39 8.31 20.64 10.94
C GLY A 39 7.65 20.27 9.61
N ILE A 40 8.37 19.58 8.73
CA ILE A 40 7.85 19.10 7.43
C ILE A 40 6.71 18.09 7.66
N CYS A 41 6.91 17.09 8.52
CA CYS A 41 5.89 16.09 8.84
C CYS A 41 4.61 16.74 9.43
N PHE A 42 4.76 17.68 10.36
CA PHE A 42 3.64 18.40 10.95
C PHE A 42 2.91 19.28 9.92
N PHE A 43 3.67 19.99 9.07
CA PHE A 43 3.09 20.79 8.00
C PHE A 43 2.24 19.93 7.05
N ILE A 44 2.74 18.76 6.66
CA ILE A 44 1.99 17.82 5.81
C ILE A 44 0.72 17.36 6.49
N ALA A 45 0.77 16.90 7.74
CA ALA A 45 -0.44 16.49 8.47
C ALA A 45 -1.46 17.62 8.61
N ALA A 46 -1.01 18.85 8.89
CA ALA A 46 -1.87 20.02 8.95
C ALA A 46 -2.49 20.34 7.58
N ALA A 47 -1.70 20.31 6.51
CA ALA A 47 -2.17 20.51 5.15
C ALA A 47 -3.21 19.46 4.74
N THR A 48 -2.96 18.17 5.02
CA THR A 48 -3.93 17.09 4.77
C THR A 48 -5.23 17.35 5.53
N GLY A 49 -5.17 17.77 6.80
CA GLY A 49 -6.34 18.10 7.60
C GLY A 49 -7.15 19.28 7.03
N ILE A 50 -6.47 20.36 6.64
CA ILE A 50 -7.10 21.55 6.04
C ILE A 50 -7.76 21.20 4.70
N ILE A 51 -7.03 20.51 3.82
CA ILE A 51 -7.52 20.06 2.52
C ILE A 51 -8.75 19.16 2.70
N THR A 52 -8.66 18.19 3.62
CA THR A 52 -9.76 17.28 3.93
C THR A 52 -10.99 18.04 4.44
N PHE A 53 -10.81 19.06 5.28
CA PHE A 53 -11.91 19.89 5.76
C PHE A 53 -12.62 20.64 4.63
N PHE A 54 -11.88 21.23 3.70
CA PHE A 54 -12.47 21.90 2.53
C PHE A 54 -13.19 20.92 1.60
N ILE A 55 -12.59 19.76 1.35
CA ILE A 55 -13.17 18.71 0.52
C ILE A 55 -14.44 18.15 1.17
N TRP A 56 -14.45 17.96 2.49
CA TRP A 56 -15.60 17.43 3.23
C TRP A 56 -16.88 18.22 2.99
N LYS A 57 -16.79 19.54 2.90
CA LYS A 57 -17.94 20.40 2.58
C LYS A 57 -18.62 20.07 1.25
N LYS A 58 -17.88 19.52 0.27
CA LYS A 58 -18.44 19.05 -1.00
C LYS A 58 -19.16 17.72 -0.84
N TRP A 59 -18.54 16.78 -0.13
CA TRP A 59 -18.97 15.37 -0.13
C TRP A 59 -19.94 14.99 1.00
N TRP A 60 -20.13 15.84 2.02
CA TRP A 60 -20.91 15.46 3.19
C TRP A 60 -22.39 15.16 2.93
N LYS A 61 -22.96 15.70 1.84
CA LYS A 61 -24.38 15.52 1.48
C LYS A 61 -24.68 14.24 0.71
N ILE A 62 -23.65 13.52 0.28
CA ILE A 62 -23.85 12.32 -0.55
C ILE A 62 -24.25 11.18 0.36
N GLU A 63 -25.53 10.82 0.29
CA GLU A 63 -26.07 9.67 0.98
C GLU A 63 -25.77 8.40 0.19
N VAL A 64 -25.03 7.48 0.80
CA VAL A 64 -24.77 6.16 0.23
C VAL A 64 -25.76 5.18 0.86
N GLU A 65 -26.81 4.81 0.13
CA GLU A 65 -27.83 3.86 0.60
C GLU A 65 -27.20 2.51 0.97
N GLU A 66 -27.69 1.77 1.96
CA GLU A 66 -27.15 0.45 2.34
C GLU A 66 -27.43 -0.63 1.27
N LEU A 67 -26.52 -1.59 1.06
CA LEU A 67 -26.75 -2.70 0.14
C LEU A 67 -27.78 -3.64 0.78
N LYS A 68 -28.98 -3.72 0.19
CA LYS A 68 -30.08 -4.58 0.67
C LYS A 68 -30.38 -5.76 -0.25
N ILE A 69 -30.05 -5.63 -1.53
CA ILE A 69 -30.32 -6.62 -2.57
C ILE A 69 -29.07 -7.48 -2.78
N LYS A 70 -29.28 -8.73 -3.19
CA LYS A 70 -28.19 -9.62 -3.55
C LYS A 70 -27.62 -9.23 -4.91
N GLU A 71 -26.31 -9.01 -4.98
CA GLU A 71 -25.60 -8.59 -6.18
C GLU A 71 -24.44 -9.54 -6.51
N GLU A 72 -24.07 -9.61 -7.79
CA GLU A 72 -22.90 -10.36 -8.23
C GLU A 72 -21.62 -9.60 -7.86
N ILE A 73 -20.70 -10.26 -7.15
CA ILE A 73 -19.45 -9.64 -6.71
C ILE A 73 -18.57 -9.25 -7.91
N SER A 74 -18.19 -7.97 -7.99
CA SER A 74 -17.26 -7.49 -9.01
C SER A 74 -15.79 -7.69 -8.60
N ILE A 75 -14.87 -7.53 -9.57
CA ILE A 75 -13.44 -7.53 -9.28
C ILE A 75 -13.09 -6.35 -8.36
N SER A 76 -13.68 -5.18 -8.60
CA SER A 76 -13.51 -3.99 -7.78
C SER A 76 -13.97 -4.21 -6.33
N ASP A 77 -15.10 -4.89 -6.10
CA ASP A 77 -15.56 -5.28 -4.76
C ASP A 77 -14.53 -6.19 -4.06
N THR A 78 -13.92 -7.12 -4.81
CA THR A 78 -12.89 -8.02 -4.31
C THR A 78 -11.63 -7.24 -3.92
N ILE A 79 -11.22 -6.26 -4.73
CA ILE A 79 -10.08 -5.37 -4.42
C ILE A 79 -10.37 -4.58 -3.14
N VAL A 80 -11.59 -4.03 -2.97
CA VAL A 80 -11.96 -3.35 -1.72
C VAL A 80 -11.87 -4.30 -0.52
N GLY A 81 -12.31 -5.55 -0.65
CA GLY A 81 -12.17 -6.55 0.41
C GLY A 81 -10.70 -6.82 0.76
N LEU A 82 -9.84 -6.97 -0.26
CA LEU A 82 -8.39 -7.14 -0.09
C LEU A 82 -7.75 -5.92 0.57
N THR A 83 -8.25 -4.71 0.31
CA THR A 83 -7.71 -3.48 0.93
C THR A 83 -7.86 -3.49 2.45
N ILE A 84 -8.91 -4.08 3.02
CA ILE A 84 -9.08 -4.22 4.47
C ILE A 84 -7.96 -5.10 5.06
N LEU A 85 -7.60 -6.17 4.36
CA LEU A 85 -6.54 -7.08 4.79
C LEU A 85 -5.15 -6.45 4.66
N ILE A 86 -4.87 -5.76 3.55
CA ILE A 86 -3.57 -5.08 3.37
C ILE A 86 -3.43 -3.94 4.38
N GLU A 87 -4.48 -3.15 4.59
CA GLU A 87 -4.50 -2.06 5.56
C GLU A 87 -4.23 -2.55 6.98
N PHE A 88 -4.72 -3.73 7.36
CA PHE A 88 -4.39 -4.34 8.64
C PHE A 88 -2.87 -4.49 8.85
N PHE A 89 -2.16 -5.02 7.86
CA PHE A 89 -0.70 -5.18 7.94
C PHE A 89 0.03 -3.84 7.85
N GLN A 90 -0.46 -2.91 7.04
CA GLN A 90 0.10 -1.55 6.96
C GLN A 90 0.02 -0.83 8.29
N LEU A 91 -1.12 -0.90 8.99
CA LEU A 91 -1.24 -0.27 10.29
C LEU A 91 -0.38 -0.96 11.36
N ILE A 92 -0.20 -2.29 11.29
CA ILE A 92 0.73 -3.01 12.17
C ILE A 92 2.17 -2.55 11.94
N SER A 93 2.64 -2.43 10.70
CA SER A 93 4.03 -2.02 10.42
C SER A 93 4.32 -0.59 10.84
N GLN A 94 3.31 0.29 10.76
CA GLN A 94 3.42 1.66 11.25
C GLN A 94 3.37 1.78 12.78
N GLY A 95 2.94 0.74 13.49
CA GLY A 95 2.85 0.69 14.95
C GLY A 95 4.20 0.60 15.68
N PRO A 96 4.19 0.35 17.01
CA PRO A 96 5.41 0.07 17.77
C PRO A 96 6.10 -1.19 17.23
N ASP A 97 7.43 -1.29 17.41
CA ASP A 97 8.21 -2.40 16.84
C ASP A 97 7.78 -3.76 17.42
N ILE A 98 7.37 -4.67 16.53
CA ILE A 98 6.88 -5.99 16.88
C ILE A 98 7.95 -7.08 16.76
N ARG A 99 9.14 -6.78 16.23
CA ARG A 99 10.22 -7.77 16.07
C ARG A 99 10.61 -8.46 17.38
N PRO A 100 10.67 -7.77 18.54
CA PRO A 100 10.94 -8.44 19.81
C PRO A 100 9.88 -9.46 20.21
N LEU A 101 8.65 -9.35 19.67
CA LEU A 101 7.55 -10.29 19.93
C LEU A 101 7.58 -11.46 18.95
N ASN A 102 7.66 -11.15 17.65
CA ASN A 102 7.51 -12.13 16.57
C ASN A 102 8.14 -11.61 15.28
N SER A 103 9.35 -12.09 14.96
CA SER A 103 10.06 -11.70 13.72
C SER A 103 9.30 -12.09 12.46
N LEU A 104 8.65 -13.26 12.43
CA LEU A 104 7.87 -13.70 11.27
C LEU A 104 6.71 -12.73 10.98
N LEU A 105 6.03 -12.26 12.04
CA LEU A 105 4.95 -11.29 11.87
C LEU A 105 5.48 -9.92 11.45
N ALA A 106 6.64 -9.51 11.94
CA ALA A 106 7.31 -8.30 11.47
C ALA A 106 7.63 -8.40 9.97
N ASP A 107 8.32 -9.48 9.56
CA ASP A 107 8.71 -9.69 8.17
C ASP A 107 7.50 -9.78 7.24
N ALA A 108 6.43 -10.46 7.67
CA ALA A 108 5.17 -10.53 6.93
C ALA A 108 4.46 -9.17 6.86
N GLY A 109 4.45 -8.43 7.98
CA GLY A 109 3.92 -7.08 8.04
C GLY A 109 4.67 -6.14 7.09
N ASP A 110 5.99 -6.19 7.10
CA ASP A 110 6.84 -5.36 6.25
C ASP A 110 6.67 -5.72 4.76
N ALA A 111 6.59 -7.01 4.42
CA ALA A 111 6.34 -7.46 3.06
C ALA A 111 4.95 -7.06 2.53
N VAL A 112 3.89 -7.29 3.31
CA VAL A 112 2.50 -7.00 2.88
C VAL A 112 2.18 -5.51 2.93
N SER A 113 2.76 -4.77 3.88
CA SER A 113 2.57 -3.33 3.98
C SER A 113 3.26 -2.56 2.85
N LEU A 114 4.10 -3.23 2.06
CA LEU A 114 5.04 -2.62 1.13
C LEU A 114 5.97 -1.63 1.87
N ASP A 115 6.34 -1.95 3.11
CA ASP A 115 7.39 -1.22 3.82
C ASP A 115 8.75 -1.64 3.25
N LEU A 116 9.09 -0.96 2.14
CA LEU A 116 10.31 -1.21 1.39
C LEU A 116 11.57 -0.95 2.22
N GLN A 117 11.49 -0.16 3.30
CA GLN A 117 12.64 0.16 4.15
C GLN A 117 13.16 -1.07 4.89
N THR A 118 12.26 -1.92 5.38
CA THR A 118 12.66 -3.17 6.02
C THR A 118 12.84 -4.29 5.02
N PHE A 119 11.90 -4.44 4.08
CA PHE A 119 11.84 -5.63 3.21
C PHE A 119 13.02 -5.71 2.26
N VAL A 120 13.42 -4.57 1.69
CA VAL A 120 14.65 -4.46 0.92
C VAL A 120 15.62 -3.73 1.83
N LYS A 121 16.80 -4.30 2.10
CA LYS A 121 17.89 -3.49 2.65
C LYS A 121 18.20 -2.42 1.61
N LEU A 122 17.61 -1.23 1.76
CA LEU A 122 17.71 -0.09 0.84
C LEU A 122 19.11 0.54 0.86
N GLU A 123 20.14 -0.27 0.99
CA GLU A 123 21.54 0.10 0.99
C GLU A 123 22.05 0.25 -0.45
N ASN A 124 23.21 0.90 -0.60
CA ASN A 124 23.96 1.00 -1.85
C ASN A 124 23.18 1.66 -3.01
N GLY A 125 22.40 2.69 -2.69
CA GLY A 125 21.63 3.46 -3.66
C GLY A 125 20.36 2.77 -4.19
N THR A 126 20.01 1.58 -3.69
CA THR A 126 18.73 0.93 -4.00
C THR A 126 17.55 1.79 -3.59
N PHE A 127 17.68 2.54 -2.49
CA PHE A 127 16.72 3.56 -2.05
C PHE A 127 16.29 4.52 -3.17
N TRP A 128 17.25 5.07 -3.92
CA TRP A 128 16.99 6.07 -4.94
C TRP A 128 16.16 5.54 -6.11
N TRP A 129 16.32 4.26 -6.46
CA TRP A 129 15.49 3.61 -7.47
C TRP A 129 14.02 3.52 -7.03
N PHE A 130 13.77 3.14 -5.77
CA PHE A 130 12.42 3.10 -5.22
C PHE A 130 11.80 4.49 -5.07
N ALA A 131 12.58 5.46 -4.57
CA ALA A 131 12.15 6.86 -4.51
C ALA A 131 11.74 7.39 -5.89
N THR A 132 12.57 7.13 -6.92
CA THR A 132 12.27 7.53 -8.31
C THR A 132 11.01 6.85 -8.83
N ALA A 133 10.86 5.54 -8.60
CA ALA A 133 9.67 4.80 -9.02
C ALA A 133 8.39 5.37 -8.38
N ILE A 134 8.44 5.71 -7.08
CA ILE A 134 7.30 6.30 -6.37
C ILE A 134 6.99 7.70 -6.87
N ILE A 135 8.00 8.54 -7.11
CA ILE A 135 7.81 9.86 -7.72
C ILE A 135 7.09 9.72 -9.08
N ILE A 136 7.55 8.82 -9.95
CA ILE A 136 6.90 8.56 -11.25
C ILE A 136 5.45 8.09 -11.05
N LEU A 137 5.19 7.19 -10.11
CA LEU A 137 3.84 6.71 -9.81
C LEU A 137 2.93 7.82 -9.24
N CYS A 138 3.46 8.77 -8.47
CA CYS A 138 2.71 9.95 -8.00
C CYS A 138 2.32 10.87 -9.17
N TRP A 139 3.21 11.08 -10.14
CA TRP A 139 2.89 11.87 -11.34
C TRP A 139 1.92 11.14 -12.26
N LEU A 140 2.05 9.82 -12.39
CA LEU A 140 1.07 8.99 -13.10
C LEU A 140 -0.31 9.05 -12.42
N TRP A 141 -0.35 9.02 -11.09
CA TRP A 141 -1.58 9.23 -10.32
C TRP A 141 -2.23 10.58 -10.60
N ALA A 142 -1.44 11.66 -10.65
CA ALA A 142 -1.95 12.98 -11.00
C ALA A 142 -2.55 13.00 -12.41
N LEU A 143 -1.92 12.31 -13.37
CA LEU A 143 -2.46 12.11 -14.72
C LEU A 143 -3.81 11.37 -14.71
N PHE A 144 -3.94 10.29 -13.95
CA PHE A 144 -5.23 9.59 -13.78
C PHE A 144 -6.29 10.47 -13.11
N CYS A 145 -5.90 11.33 -12.16
CA CYS A 145 -6.82 12.28 -11.54
C CYS A 145 -7.32 13.33 -12.53
N ILE A 146 -6.45 13.83 -13.42
CA ILE A 146 -6.83 14.75 -14.50
C ILE A 146 -7.79 14.04 -15.46
N GLU A 147 -7.47 12.80 -15.87
CA GLU A 147 -8.32 11.97 -16.72
C GLU A 147 -9.76 11.87 -16.18
N ILE A 148 -9.89 11.46 -14.92
CA ILE A 148 -11.20 11.28 -14.25
C ILE A 148 -11.91 12.62 -14.02
N PHE A 149 -11.17 13.67 -13.66
CA PHE A 149 -11.77 14.98 -13.41
C PHE A 149 -12.38 15.58 -14.67
N PHE A 150 -11.74 15.39 -15.82
CA PHE A 150 -12.21 15.94 -17.10
C PHE A 150 -13.02 14.95 -17.93
N GLN A 151 -13.12 13.67 -17.53
CA GLN A 151 -13.77 12.59 -18.29
C GLN A 151 -13.26 12.54 -19.73
N LEU A 152 -11.93 12.51 -19.91
CA LEU A 152 -11.34 12.59 -21.24
C LEU A 152 -11.60 11.30 -22.04
N ASP A 153 -11.73 10.16 -21.38
CA ASP A 153 -12.12 8.87 -21.95
C ASP A 153 -13.49 8.93 -22.63
N GLU A 154 -14.49 9.56 -21.98
CA GLU A 154 -15.81 9.76 -22.57
C GLU A 154 -15.77 10.78 -23.70
N LYS A 155 -15.12 11.93 -23.48
CA LYS A 155 -15.06 13.04 -24.46
C LYS A 155 -14.26 12.69 -25.72
N PHE A 156 -13.20 11.93 -25.57
CA PHE A 156 -12.25 11.60 -26.63
C PHE A 156 -12.15 10.09 -26.89
N ASN A 157 -13.27 9.36 -26.73
CA ASN A 157 -13.30 7.89 -26.85
C ASN A 157 -12.80 7.33 -28.20
N HIS A 158 -12.79 8.18 -29.23
CA HIS A 158 -12.34 7.86 -30.58
C HIS A 158 -10.82 7.75 -30.67
N ILE A 159 -10.09 8.40 -29.76
CA ILE A 159 -8.65 8.33 -29.65
C ILE A 159 -8.29 7.15 -28.74
N TRP A 160 -7.58 6.16 -29.28
CA TRP A 160 -7.18 4.94 -28.57
C TRP A 160 -6.46 5.21 -27.24
N PHE A 161 -5.66 6.27 -27.18
CA PHE A 161 -4.91 6.67 -25.98
C PHE A 161 -5.82 6.99 -24.79
N PHE A 162 -6.78 7.91 -24.93
CA PHE A 162 -7.67 8.32 -23.83
C PHE A 162 -8.55 7.17 -23.34
N ARG A 163 -9.09 6.36 -24.27
CA ARG A 163 -9.87 5.18 -23.89
C ARG A 163 -9.07 4.19 -23.03
N ASN A 164 -7.83 3.92 -23.39
CA ASN A 164 -6.99 3.02 -22.61
C ASN A 164 -6.50 3.65 -21.30
N LEU A 165 -6.29 4.97 -21.30
CA LEU A 165 -5.92 5.70 -20.10
C LEU A 165 -7.06 5.65 -19.07
N GLY A 166 -8.32 5.84 -19.48
CA GLY A 166 -9.50 5.66 -18.63
C GLY A 166 -9.60 4.25 -18.06
N ASN A 167 -9.49 3.21 -18.90
CA ASN A 167 -9.49 1.81 -18.45
C ASN A 167 -8.37 1.51 -17.44
N LEU A 168 -7.17 2.04 -17.68
CA LEU A 168 -6.04 1.86 -16.78
C LEU A 168 -6.23 2.63 -15.47
N ALA A 169 -6.78 3.84 -15.53
CA ALA A 169 -7.12 4.64 -14.36
C ALA A 169 -8.13 3.90 -13.49
N ASP A 170 -9.22 3.40 -14.07
CA ASP A 170 -10.26 2.67 -13.35
C ASP A 170 -9.74 1.46 -12.59
N PHE A 171 -8.84 0.70 -13.21
CA PHE A 171 -8.18 -0.44 -12.56
C PHE A 171 -7.17 -0.01 -11.48
N SER A 172 -6.37 1.03 -11.75
CA SER A 172 -5.24 1.41 -10.90
C SER A 172 -5.63 2.29 -9.71
N MET A 173 -6.75 3.01 -9.81
CA MET A 173 -7.17 3.98 -8.80
C MET A 173 -7.34 3.39 -7.39
N PRO A 174 -7.98 2.22 -7.19
CA PRO A 174 -8.05 1.58 -5.88
C PRO A 174 -6.68 1.21 -5.30
N ILE A 175 -5.77 0.78 -6.16
CA ILE A 175 -4.45 0.30 -5.77
C ILE A 175 -3.59 1.50 -5.37
N LEU A 176 -3.38 2.44 -6.27
CA LEU A 176 -2.55 3.62 -6.03
C LEU A 176 -3.16 4.57 -5.00
N GLY A 177 -4.49 4.68 -5.02
CA GLY A 177 -5.25 5.57 -4.17
C GLY A 177 -5.38 5.02 -2.76
N ASN A 178 -5.71 3.75 -2.55
CA ASN A 178 -5.94 3.19 -1.20
C ASN A 178 -4.76 2.37 -0.68
N LEU A 179 -4.25 1.42 -1.48
CA LEU A 179 -3.21 0.50 -1.02
C LEU A 179 -1.84 1.19 -0.94
N CYS A 180 -1.47 1.99 -1.93
CA CYS A 180 -0.15 2.62 -1.97
C CYS A 180 -0.07 3.95 -1.20
N PHE A 181 -1.15 4.41 -0.58
CA PHE A 181 -1.17 5.71 0.09
C PHE A 181 -0.15 5.84 1.22
N ILE A 182 -0.14 4.87 2.14
CA ILE A 182 0.85 4.86 3.23
C ILE A 182 2.27 4.72 2.68
N PRO A 183 2.59 3.70 1.85
CA PRO A 183 3.94 3.54 1.30
C PRO A 183 4.48 4.76 0.54
N PHE A 184 3.65 5.42 -0.27
CA PHE A 184 4.07 6.58 -1.06
C PHE A 184 4.46 7.74 -0.14
N ILE A 185 3.58 8.12 0.77
CA ILE A 185 3.86 9.23 1.71
C ILE A 185 5.06 8.88 2.60
N PHE A 186 5.13 7.64 3.09
CA PHE A 186 6.22 7.18 3.95
C PHE A 186 7.60 7.30 3.29
N ILE A 187 7.73 6.90 2.01
CA ILE A 187 9.02 6.93 1.29
C ILE A 187 9.37 8.36 0.86
N LEU A 188 8.39 9.14 0.39
CA LEU A 188 8.63 10.55 0.05
C LEU A 188 9.06 11.36 1.28
N LEU A 189 8.53 11.05 2.47
CA LEU A 189 8.94 11.66 3.73
C LEU A 189 10.34 11.22 4.19
N GLU A 190 10.78 10.00 3.87
CA GLU A 190 12.08 9.48 4.29
C GLU A 190 13.25 10.32 3.75
N ILE A 191 13.08 10.93 2.58
CA ILE A 191 14.06 11.83 1.94
C ILE A 191 14.35 13.06 2.81
N PHE A 192 13.44 13.46 3.70
CA PHE A 192 13.65 14.63 4.55
C PHE A 192 14.30 14.30 5.89
N ILE A 193 14.65 13.04 6.17
CA ILE A 193 15.14 12.65 7.49
C ILE A 193 16.66 12.64 7.59
N CYS A 194 17.18 13.82 7.95
CA CYS A 194 18.60 14.14 8.10
C CYS A 194 18.95 14.42 9.58
N ASP A 195 18.71 13.45 10.47
CA ASP A 195 18.84 13.64 11.91
C ASP A 195 20.19 13.17 12.50
N ASN A 196 21.13 12.77 11.64
CA ASN A 196 22.49 12.41 12.02
C ASN A 196 23.49 13.29 11.26
N SER A 197 24.63 13.59 11.90
CA SER A 197 25.71 14.37 11.29
C SER A 197 27.08 13.91 11.80
N ILE A 198 28.14 14.32 11.08
CA ILE A 198 29.53 14.19 11.52
C ILE A 198 30.09 15.51 12.11
N GLY A 199 29.33 16.59 12.00
CA GLY A 199 29.69 17.94 12.45
C GLY A 199 28.46 18.74 12.86
N ASN A 200 28.64 20.02 13.15
CA ASN A 200 27.57 20.89 13.67
C ASN A 200 26.84 21.68 12.57
N ASP A 201 27.34 21.60 11.33
CA ASP A 201 26.79 22.31 10.19
C ASP A 201 25.79 21.46 9.40
N TRP A 202 24.88 22.13 8.68
CA TRP A 202 23.86 21.47 7.85
C TRP A 202 24.47 20.60 6.76
N LEU A 203 25.61 21.02 6.23
CA LEU A 203 26.35 20.33 5.17
C LEU A 203 27.01 19.05 5.65
N ASP A 204 27.21 18.90 6.97
CA ASP A 204 27.77 17.69 7.59
C ASP A 204 26.70 16.67 7.99
N SER A 205 25.42 17.03 7.83
CA SER A 205 24.32 16.10 8.04
C SER A 205 24.16 15.16 6.86
N TYR A 206 23.77 13.91 7.13
CA TYR A 206 23.59 12.89 6.10
C TYR A 206 22.24 12.21 6.25
N LEU A 207 21.76 11.64 5.14
CA LEU A 207 20.45 11.02 5.08
C LEU A 207 20.43 9.74 5.92
N THR A 208 19.40 9.55 6.75
CA THR A 208 19.34 8.39 7.67
C THR A 208 19.42 7.06 6.92
N ILE A 209 18.66 6.95 5.83
CA ILE A 209 18.54 5.70 5.07
C ILE A 209 19.78 5.41 4.21
N ASP A 210 20.48 6.46 3.77
CA ASP A 210 21.69 6.35 2.95
C ASP A 210 22.74 7.36 3.40
N CYS A 211 23.59 6.95 4.33
CA CYS A 211 24.57 7.85 4.91
C CYS A 211 25.78 8.17 4.01
N TYR A 212 25.82 7.64 2.79
CA TYR A 212 26.77 8.12 1.77
C TYR A 212 26.33 9.45 1.14
N GLN A 213 25.04 9.80 1.28
CA GLN A 213 24.50 11.04 0.76
C GLN A 213 24.45 12.11 1.86
N PHE A 214 25.22 13.18 1.67
CA PHE A 214 25.09 14.39 2.48
C PHE A 214 23.77 15.09 2.16
N CYS A 215 23.10 15.56 3.21
CA CYS A 215 21.84 16.25 3.09
C CYS A 215 22.04 17.65 2.51
N TRP A 216 21.02 18.11 1.78
CA TRP A 216 20.95 19.46 1.21
C TRP A 216 22.05 19.78 0.18
N GLN A 217 22.70 18.76 -0.37
CA GLN A 217 23.73 18.88 -1.40
C GLN A 217 23.52 17.89 -2.54
N GLY A 218 24.01 18.24 -3.74
CA GLY A 218 24.02 17.35 -4.91
C GLY A 218 22.64 16.77 -5.22
N ASP A 219 22.57 15.46 -5.44
CA ASP A 219 21.33 14.78 -5.81
C ASP A 219 20.23 14.86 -4.74
N HIS A 220 20.60 14.95 -3.45
CA HIS A 220 19.62 15.02 -2.37
C HIS A 220 18.67 16.20 -2.51
N ILE A 221 19.16 17.39 -2.88
CA ILE A 221 18.29 18.57 -3.02
C ILE A 221 17.30 18.41 -4.18
N ILE A 222 17.71 17.72 -5.25
CA ILE A 222 16.87 17.43 -6.41
C ILE A 222 15.74 16.48 -5.98
N TYR A 223 16.07 15.35 -5.34
CA TYR A 223 15.08 14.39 -4.85
C TYR A 223 14.18 14.97 -3.76
N ALA A 224 14.70 15.79 -2.86
CA ALA A 224 13.89 16.49 -1.85
C ALA A 224 12.87 17.43 -2.50
N THR A 225 13.28 18.18 -3.53
CA THR A 225 12.39 19.09 -4.27
C THR A 225 11.31 18.32 -5.02
N LEU A 226 11.69 17.27 -5.75
CA LEU A 226 10.73 16.41 -6.48
C LEU A 226 9.74 15.72 -5.53
N SER A 227 10.22 15.31 -4.34
CA SER A 227 9.38 14.66 -3.34
C SER A 227 8.39 15.62 -2.69
N ALA A 228 8.83 16.86 -2.40
CA ALA A 228 7.94 17.91 -1.91
C ALA A 228 6.83 18.22 -2.93
N LEU A 229 7.19 18.40 -4.20
CA LEU A 229 6.21 18.62 -5.27
C LEU A 229 5.25 17.43 -5.42
N SER A 230 5.79 16.21 -5.33
CA SER A 230 4.98 14.98 -5.41
C SER A 230 4.01 14.87 -4.24
N LEU A 231 4.40 15.19 -3.00
CA LEU A 231 3.52 15.19 -1.83
C LEU A 231 2.41 16.26 -1.95
N ILE A 232 2.78 17.49 -2.30
CA ILE A 232 1.84 18.61 -2.48
C ILE A 232 0.80 18.30 -3.56
N CYS A 233 1.18 17.56 -4.61
CA CYS A 233 0.29 17.15 -5.69
C CYS A 233 -0.54 15.91 -5.31
N TYR A 234 0.13 14.84 -4.88
CA TYR A 234 -0.46 13.52 -4.65
C TYR A 234 -1.52 13.54 -3.54
N GLU A 235 -1.23 14.16 -2.39
CA GLU A 235 -2.14 14.11 -1.24
C GLU A 235 -3.52 14.74 -1.51
N PRO A 236 -3.63 16.01 -1.95
CA PRO A 236 -4.94 16.59 -2.26
C PRO A 236 -5.69 15.82 -3.33
N PHE A 237 -5.02 15.36 -4.39
CA PHE A 237 -5.66 14.54 -5.42
C PHE A 237 -6.09 13.18 -4.88
N ALA A 238 -5.30 12.52 -4.05
CA ALA A 238 -5.67 11.25 -3.42
C ALA A 238 -6.90 11.40 -2.52
N VAL A 239 -6.98 12.46 -1.72
CA VAL A 239 -8.14 12.71 -0.85
C VAL A 239 -9.38 13.05 -1.67
N PHE A 240 -9.24 13.88 -2.71
CA PHE A 240 -10.37 14.35 -3.52
C PHE A 240 -10.89 13.31 -4.52
N CYS A 241 -9.99 12.65 -5.26
CA CYS A 241 -10.37 11.79 -6.37
C CYS A 241 -10.84 10.41 -5.93
N ARG A 242 -10.54 9.97 -4.70
CA ARG A 242 -11.05 8.68 -4.17
C ARG A 242 -12.59 8.62 -4.11
N PRO A 243 -13.30 9.55 -3.44
CA PRO A 243 -14.76 9.58 -3.50
C PRO A 243 -15.29 9.77 -4.92
N LEU A 244 -14.67 10.65 -5.71
CA LEU A 244 -15.09 10.95 -7.08
C LEU A 244 -15.04 9.72 -7.98
N TRP A 245 -13.96 8.96 -7.91
CA TRP A 245 -13.83 7.70 -8.64
C TRP A 245 -14.91 6.69 -8.23
N GLN A 246 -15.25 6.57 -6.93
CA GLN A 246 -16.32 5.65 -6.49
C GLN A 246 -17.71 6.02 -7.03
N GLU A 247 -17.95 7.28 -7.39
CA GLU A 247 -19.20 7.69 -8.03
C GLU A 247 -19.30 7.18 -9.46
N PHE A 248 -18.22 7.29 -10.23
CA PHE A 248 -18.15 6.85 -11.63
C PHE A 248 -18.13 5.32 -11.78
N GLN A 249 -17.75 4.59 -10.74
CA GLN A 249 -17.73 3.14 -10.78
C GLN A 249 -19.13 2.53 -10.58
N HIS A 250 -19.75 2.14 -11.69
CA HIS A 250 -21.06 1.47 -11.71
C HIS A 250 -21.00 0.02 -11.22
N GLU A 251 -19.90 -0.68 -11.47
CA GLU A 251 -19.72 -2.09 -11.06
C GLU A 251 -19.31 -2.25 -9.58
N LEU A 252 -19.06 -1.15 -8.87
CA LEU A 252 -18.67 -1.17 -7.47
C LEU A 252 -19.92 -1.16 -6.57
N HIS A 253 -20.31 -2.34 -6.07
CA HIS A 253 -21.44 -2.49 -5.17
C HIS A 253 -21.07 -2.12 -3.72
N VAL A 254 -19.83 -2.38 -3.32
CA VAL A 254 -19.31 -2.05 -1.98
C VAL A 254 -18.66 -0.67 -1.99
N LYS A 255 -19.51 0.36 -1.98
CA LYS A 255 -19.06 1.75 -1.88
C LYS A 255 -18.65 2.11 -0.45
N SER A 256 -17.58 2.90 -0.32
CA SER A 256 -17.15 3.47 0.95
C SER A 256 -17.92 4.76 1.20
N PHE A 257 -18.16 5.11 2.47
CA PHE A 257 -18.68 6.43 2.77
C PHE A 257 -17.58 7.50 2.55
N PRO A 258 -17.87 8.62 1.87
CA PRO A 258 -16.86 9.66 1.64
C PRO A 258 -16.23 10.18 2.94
N LEU A 259 -17.03 10.35 3.99
CA LEU A 259 -16.54 10.77 5.32
C LEU A 259 -15.52 9.79 5.89
N TYR A 260 -15.72 8.47 5.72
CA TYR A 260 -14.75 7.46 6.14
C TYR A 260 -13.43 7.61 5.38
N LEU A 261 -13.47 7.77 4.05
CA LEU A 261 -12.25 7.92 3.24
C LEU A 261 -11.43 9.15 3.65
N MET A 262 -12.12 10.25 4.00
CA MET A 262 -11.52 11.49 4.49
C MET A 262 -10.88 11.33 5.87
N ILE A 263 -11.62 10.80 6.85
CA ILE A 263 -11.08 10.53 8.19
C ILE A 263 -9.91 9.54 8.11
N LYS A 264 -10.03 8.51 7.27
CA LYS A 264 -8.97 7.53 7.01
C LYS A 264 -7.71 8.20 6.50
N ALA A 265 -7.78 9.07 5.49
CA ALA A 265 -6.60 9.75 4.96
C ALA A 265 -5.87 10.57 6.04
N VAL A 266 -6.61 11.34 6.85
CA VAL A 266 -6.04 12.12 7.95
C VAL A 266 -5.37 11.22 8.99
N VAL A 267 -6.03 10.15 9.41
CA VAL A 267 -5.49 9.21 10.41
C VAL A 267 -4.25 8.50 9.87
N GLN A 268 -4.25 8.09 8.60
CA GLN A 268 -3.09 7.47 7.96
C GLN A 268 -1.88 8.43 7.94
N VAL A 269 -2.07 9.71 7.57
CA VAL A 269 -0.98 10.69 7.60
C VAL A 269 -0.50 10.95 9.02
N VAL A 270 -1.40 11.10 9.99
CA VAL A 270 -1.02 11.27 11.42
C VAL A 270 -0.19 10.08 11.91
N ILE A 271 -0.59 8.85 11.58
CA ILE A 271 0.15 7.64 11.93
C ILE A 271 1.57 7.66 11.32
N ILE A 272 1.71 8.02 10.04
CA ILE A 272 3.02 8.13 9.40
C ILE A 272 3.88 9.17 10.10
N VAL A 273 3.31 10.34 10.44
CA VAL A 273 4.02 11.40 11.17
C VAL A 273 4.46 10.90 12.55
N LEU A 274 3.60 10.22 13.30
CA LEU A 274 3.96 9.62 14.59
C LEU A 274 5.11 8.61 14.45
N ASN A 275 5.08 7.80 13.40
CA ASN A 275 6.14 6.85 13.10
C ASN A 275 7.46 7.56 12.76
N LYS A 276 7.45 8.56 11.87
CA LYS A 276 8.67 9.29 11.48
C LYS A 276 9.24 10.19 12.59
N THR A 277 8.42 10.59 13.56
CA THR A 277 8.83 11.52 14.63
C THR A 277 9.00 10.83 15.97
N LEU A 278 7.88 10.43 16.59
CA LEU A 278 7.83 9.94 17.96
C LEU A 278 8.44 8.55 18.12
N LYS A 279 8.29 7.63 17.15
CA LYS A 279 8.91 6.29 17.21
C LYS A 279 10.43 6.39 17.31
N ARG A 280 11.03 7.33 16.56
CA ARG A 280 12.49 7.57 16.57
C ARG A 280 13.01 8.16 17.87
N SER A 281 12.19 8.92 18.61
CA SER A 281 12.60 9.50 19.88
C SER A 281 12.30 8.59 21.07
N SER A 282 11.13 7.96 21.09
CA SER A 282 10.70 7.02 22.12
C SER A 282 9.65 6.03 21.58
N ASN A 283 10.08 4.78 21.36
CA ASN A 283 9.19 3.70 20.95
C ASN A 283 8.03 3.48 21.92
N ILE A 284 8.24 3.68 23.22
CA ILE A 284 7.21 3.50 24.25
C ILE A 284 6.15 4.60 24.13
N ALA A 285 6.57 5.87 24.03
CA ALA A 285 5.65 6.99 23.88
C ALA A 285 4.84 6.86 22.57
N HIS A 286 5.51 6.44 21.49
CA HIS A 286 4.86 6.12 20.23
C HIS A 286 3.81 5.01 20.39
N GLY A 287 4.15 3.90 21.05
CA GLY A 287 3.24 2.79 21.27
C GLY A 287 1.95 3.18 22.02
N PHE A 288 2.07 3.98 23.08
CA PHE A 288 0.90 4.48 23.81
C PHE A 288 0.03 5.41 22.96
N LEU A 289 0.63 6.39 22.29
CA LEU A 289 -0.12 7.35 21.49
C LEU A 289 -0.77 6.69 20.26
N PHE A 290 -0.07 5.77 19.60
CA PHE A 290 -0.60 4.99 18.50
C PHE A 290 -1.77 4.12 18.96
N THR A 291 -1.63 3.40 20.08
CA THR A 291 -2.72 2.56 20.62
C THR A 291 -3.95 3.41 20.97
N PHE A 292 -3.74 4.56 21.60
CA PHE A 292 -4.82 5.50 21.91
C PHE A 292 -5.52 6.01 20.64
N LEU A 293 -4.76 6.41 19.63
CA LEU A 293 -5.29 6.84 18.33
C LEU A 293 -6.11 5.73 17.65
N MET A 294 -5.63 4.49 17.67
CA MET A 294 -6.36 3.34 17.12
C MET A 294 -7.67 3.07 17.89
N MET A 295 -7.69 3.23 19.22
CA MET A 295 -8.91 3.11 20.01
C MET A 295 -9.92 4.20 19.68
N LEU A 296 -9.48 5.45 19.48
CA LEU A 296 -10.35 6.53 19.00
C LEU A 296 -10.89 6.23 17.59
N TYR A 297 -10.04 5.71 16.71
CA TYR A 297 -10.42 5.33 15.35
C TYR A 297 -11.49 4.23 15.34
N ILE A 298 -11.31 3.18 16.16
CA ILE A 298 -12.33 2.13 16.38
C ILE A 298 -13.63 2.74 16.92
N GLY A 299 -13.55 3.63 17.92
CA GLY A 299 -14.72 4.29 18.51
C GLY A 299 -15.51 5.13 17.51
N CYS A 300 -14.83 5.84 16.61
CA CYS A 300 -15.45 6.57 15.51
C CYS A 300 -16.22 5.62 14.58
N PHE A 301 -15.58 4.55 14.08
CA PHE A 301 -16.22 3.63 13.13
C PHE A 301 -17.14 2.59 13.75
N TYR A 302 -17.21 2.52 15.08
CA TYR A 302 -18.30 1.83 15.75
C TYR A 302 -19.63 2.55 15.53
N LYS A 303 -19.62 3.90 15.53
CA LYS A 303 -20.81 4.73 15.27
C LYS A 303 -21.03 4.99 13.78
N PHE A 304 -19.96 5.30 13.05
CA PHE A 304 -20.01 5.61 11.63
C PHE A 304 -19.68 4.36 10.81
N LYS A 305 -20.56 3.95 9.89
CA LYS A 305 -20.27 2.85 8.97
C LYS A 305 -19.19 3.29 7.97
N ALA A 306 -18.20 2.46 7.71
CA ALA A 306 -17.14 2.74 6.73
C ALA A 306 -17.57 2.40 5.29
N TYR A 307 -18.37 1.35 5.14
CA TYR A 307 -18.84 0.79 3.88
C TYR A 307 -20.37 0.64 3.85
N LYS A 308 -20.93 0.68 2.65
CA LYS A 308 -22.34 0.34 2.34
C LYS A 308 -22.73 -1.10 2.69
N TYR A 309 -21.77 -1.96 3.05
CA TYR A 309 -21.99 -3.38 3.28
C TYR A 309 -21.60 -3.82 4.71
N GLY A 310 -22.59 -4.31 5.46
CA GLY A 310 -22.43 -4.67 6.88
C GLY A 310 -21.32 -5.67 7.19
N ARG A 311 -21.09 -6.68 6.31
CA ARG A 311 -19.97 -7.63 6.51
C ARG A 311 -18.62 -6.96 6.43
N PHE A 312 -18.43 -6.04 5.49
CA PHE A 312 -17.15 -5.34 5.33
C PHE A 312 -16.90 -4.41 6.51
N ASN A 313 -17.93 -3.73 7.02
CA ASN A 313 -17.83 -2.95 8.25
C ASN A 313 -17.38 -3.81 9.43
N LEU A 314 -17.96 -5.01 9.60
CA LEU A 314 -17.57 -5.94 10.67
C LEU A 314 -16.09 -6.34 10.56
N TRP A 315 -15.66 -6.82 9.39
CA TRP A 315 -14.27 -7.25 9.21
C TRP A 315 -13.27 -6.11 9.31
N HIS A 316 -13.64 -4.90 8.86
CA HIS A 316 -12.84 -3.71 9.05
C HIS A 316 -12.73 -3.34 10.55
N GLN A 317 -13.83 -3.33 11.31
CA GLN A 317 -13.75 -3.08 12.75
C GLN A 317 -12.89 -4.12 13.48
N LEU A 318 -13.04 -5.40 13.13
CA LEU A 318 -12.23 -6.48 13.72
C LEU A 318 -10.75 -6.37 13.35
N SER A 319 -10.43 -5.94 12.12
CA SER A 319 -9.05 -5.70 11.74
C SER A 319 -8.44 -4.56 12.55
N LEU A 320 -9.15 -3.45 12.74
CA LEU A 320 -8.70 -2.35 13.60
C LEU A 320 -8.50 -2.78 15.07
N VAL A 321 -9.42 -3.59 15.62
CA VAL A 321 -9.26 -4.19 16.96
C VAL A 321 -8.01 -5.05 17.03
N GLY A 322 -7.74 -5.86 15.99
CA GLY A 322 -6.53 -6.64 15.89
C GLY A 322 -5.25 -5.79 15.87
N VAL A 323 -5.24 -4.65 15.15
CA VAL A 323 -4.12 -3.69 15.15
C VAL A 323 -3.91 -3.11 16.55
N ALA A 324 -4.98 -2.63 17.20
CA ALA A 324 -4.91 -2.06 18.54
C ALA A 324 -4.39 -3.08 19.56
N TRP A 325 -4.82 -4.34 19.45
CA TRP A 325 -4.35 -5.45 20.29
C TRP A 325 -2.85 -5.70 20.13
N VAL A 326 -2.35 -5.81 18.90
CA VAL A 326 -0.91 -6.02 18.65
C VAL A 326 -0.08 -4.83 19.15
N SER A 327 -0.53 -3.61 18.88
CA SER A 327 0.13 -2.39 19.35
C SER A 327 0.22 -2.33 20.89
N LEU A 328 -0.87 -2.70 21.58
CA LEU A 328 -0.90 -2.75 23.04
C LEU A 328 0.11 -3.77 23.56
N LEU A 329 0.11 -5.00 23.04
CA LEU A 329 1.04 -6.05 23.47
C LEU A 329 2.51 -5.67 23.21
N SER A 330 2.81 -5.06 22.05
CA SER A 330 4.16 -4.55 21.75
C SER A 330 4.60 -3.48 22.75
N THR A 331 3.71 -2.53 23.06
CA THR A 331 3.99 -1.48 24.03
C THR A 331 4.26 -2.06 25.43
N ILE A 332 3.46 -3.02 25.88
CA ILE A 332 3.66 -3.67 27.19
C ILE A 332 4.97 -4.47 27.21
N ASN A 333 5.33 -5.15 26.13
CA ASN A 333 6.58 -5.89 26.06
C ASN A 333 7.81 -4.99 26.23
N PHE A 334 7.79 -3.78 25.66
CA PHE A 334 8.86 -2.80 25.89
C PHE A 334 8.97 -2.35 27.35
N LEU A 335 7.91 -2.46 28.16
CA LEU A 335 7.91 -2.11 29.58
C LEU A 335 8.41 -3.26 30.47
N ILE A 336 8.05 -4.50 30.14
CA ILE A 336 8.29 -5.65 31.03
C ILE A 336 9.67 -6.30 30.79
N LEU A 337 10.34 -6.05 29.66
CA LEU A 337 11.66 -6.63 29.31
C LEU A 337 11.72 -8.16 29.53
N GLY A 338 10.61 -8.85 29.27
CA GLY A 338 10.46 -10.29 29.47
C GLY A 338 10.84 -11.13 28.25
N SER A 339 10.82 -12.45 28.40
CA SER A 339 11.00 -13.39 27.28
C SER A 339 9.91 -13.21 26.21
N SER A 340 10.26 -13.36 24.93
CA SER A 340 9.33 -13.18 23.79
C SER A 340 8.21 -14.23 23.70
N PHE A 341 8.41 -15.44 24.27
CA PHE A 341 7.54 -16.60 24.03
C PHE A 341 6.08 -16.42 24.47
N PRO A 342 5.76 -15.93 25.70
CA PRO A 342 4.37 -15.75 26.14
C PRO A 342 3.59 -14.78 25.24
N TRP A 343 4.27 -13.79 24.67
CA TRP A 343 3.63 -12.78 23.83
C TRP A 343 3.11 -13.34 22.51
N ILE A 344 3.83 -14.30 21.91
CA ILE A 344 3.36 -15.00 20.71
C ILE A 344 2.04 -15.72 21.00
N SER A 345 1.94 -16.39 22.15
CA SER A 345 0.69 -17.04 22.58
C SER A 345 -0.45 -16.04 22.77
N PHE A 346 -0.19 -14.85 23.35
CA PHE A 346 -1.20 -13.80 23.48
C PHE A 346 -1.65 -13.20 22.15
N ILE A 347 -0.75 -13.04 21.18
CA ILE A 347 -1.10 -12.57 19.83
C ILE A 347 -2.00 -13.59 19.14
N ILE A 348 -1.57 -14.86 19.07
CA ILE A 348 -2.33 -15.94 18.42
C ILE A 348 -3.68 -16.14 19.10
N GLY A 349 -3.71 -16.16 20.43
CA GLY A 349 -4.93 -16.27 21.22
C GLY A 349 -5.90 -15.13 20.95
N GLY A 350 -5.42 -13.88 21.02
CA GLY A 350 -6.24 -12.70 20.78
C GLY A 350 -6.83 -12.63 19.36
N TRP A 351 -6.04 -12.99 18.34
CA TRP A 351 -6.53 -13.05 16.96
C TRP A 351 -7.54 -14.18 16.75
N THR A 352 -7.27 -15.36 17.29
CA THR A 352 -8.19 -16.50 17.19
C THR A 352 -9.56 -16.15 17.80
N ILE A 353 -9.57 -15.50 18.97
CA ILE A 353 -10.78 -15.02 19.63
C ILE A 353 -11.49 -13.96 18.76
N THR A 354 -10.74 -12.97 18.25
CA THR A 354 -11.30 -11.89 17.41
C THR A 354 -11.95 -12.44 16.14
N ILE A 355 -11.28 -13.38 15.46
CA ILE A 355 -11.78 -14.04 14.24
C ILE A 355 -13.02 -14.90 14.56
N LEU A 356 -12.99 -15.68 15.64
CA LEU A 356 -14.11 -16.52 16.05
C LEU A 356 -15.36 -15.67 16.35
N ILE A 357 -15.20 -14.60 17.13
CA ILE A 357 -16.27 -13.64 17.41
C ILE A 357 -16.80 -13.04 16.11
N GLY A 358 -15.91 -12.66 15.19
CA GLY A 358 -16.29 -12.16 13.87
C GLY A 358 -17.15 -13.13 13.08
N PHE A 359 -16.76 -14.41 13.01
CA PHE A 359 -17.56 -15.43 12.34
C PHE A 359 -18.92 -15.65 12.99
N LEU A 360 -19.00 -15.66 14.32
CA LEU A 360 -20.25 -15.81 15.06
C LEU A 360 -21.20 -14.63 14.79
N ILE A 361 -20.69 -13.39 14.86
CA ILE A 361 -21.47 -12.18 14.58
C ILE A 361 -21.89 -12.16 13.11
N GLN A 362 -20.98 -12.47 12.18
CA GLN A 362 -21.27 -12.52 10.75
C GLN A 362 -22.42 -13.50 10.48
N ARG A 363 -22.34 -14.72 11.00
CA ARG A 363 -23.37 -15.75 10.79
C ARG A 363 -24.73 -15.32 11.33
N LYS A 364 -24.77 -14.63 12.47
CA LYS A 364 -26.01 -14.23 13.14
C LYS A 364 -26.64 -12.95 12.56
N LYS A 365 -25.84 -11.94 12.22
CA LYS A 365 -26.34 -10.58 11.92
C LYS A 365 -26.17 -10.14 10.47
N TYR A 366 -25.21 -10.70 9.74
CA TYR A 366 -24.83 -10.17 8.42
C TYR A 366 -24.95 -11.26 7.34
N PRO A 367 -26.10 -11.39 6.67
CA PRO A 367 -26.27 -12.35 5.56
C PRO A 367 -25.36 -12.00 4.36
N SER A 368 -25.10 -12.98 3.50
CA SER A 368 -24.28 -12.77 2.29
C SER A 368 -25.16 -12.13 1.23
N LEU A 369 -24.89 -10.86 0.93
CA LEU A 369 -25.56 -10.15 -0.15
C LEU A 369 -24.76 -10.22 -1.45
N LEU A 370 -23.43 -10.27 -1.34
CA LEU A 370 -22.57 -10.55 -2.48
C LEU A 370 -22.53 -12.05 -2.73
N TYR A 371 -22.77 -12.45 -3.98
CA TYR A 371 -22.60 -13.82 -4.44
C TYR A 371 -21.71 -13.84 -5.68
N ARG A 372 -21.00 -14.95 -5.89
CA ARG A 372 -20.30 -15.19 -7.15
C ARG A 372 -21.19 -16.08 -8.00
N LYS A 373 -21.53 -15.65 -9.21
CA LYS A 373 -22.23 -16.55 -10.15
C LYS A 373 -21.36 -17.77 -10.33
N LYS A 374 -21.94 -18.97 -10.14
CA LYS A 374 -21.21 -20.22 -10.35
C LYS A 374 -20.74 -20.19 -11.80
N GLY A 375 -19.44 -19.97 -12.01
CA GLY A 375 -18.86 -19.99 -13.34
C GLY A 375 -19.19 -21.32 -14.00
N ARG A 376 -19.31 -21.33 -15.35
CA ARG A 376 -19.38 -22.60 -16.08
C ARG A 376 -18.19 -23.42 -15.62
N GLU A 377 -18.46 -24.62 -15.10
CA GLU A 377 -17.42 -25.46 -14.52
C GLU A 377 -16.29 -25.56 -15.54
N THR A 378 -15.08 -25.16 -15.20
CA THR A 378 -13.94 -25.22 -16.14
C THR A 378 -13.80 -26.64 -16.69
N SER A 379 -14.16 -27.65 -15.90
CA SER A 379 -14.32 -29.04 -16.33
C SER A 379 -15.23 -29.23 -17.55
N THR A 380 -16.33 -28.48 -17.69
CA THR A 380 -17.21 -28.51 -18.88
C THR A 380 -16.61 -27.82 -20.08
N LEU A 381 -15.88 -26.71 -19.90
CA LEU A 381 -15.12 -26.06 -20.98
C LEU A 381 -13.96 -26.94 -21.47
N PHE A 382 -13.24 -27.56 -20.54
CA PHE A 382 -12.22 -28.56 -20.84
C PHE A 382 -12.86 -29.77 -21.55
N LYS A 383 -13.95 -30.35 -21.04
CA LYS A 383 -14.67 -31.44 -21.73
C LYS A 383 -15.14 -31.02 -23.13
N PHE A 384 -15.59 -29.78 -23.32
CA PHE A 384 -15.98 -29.29 -24.63
C PHE A 384 -14.78 -29.18 -25.59
N ALA A 385 -13.70 -28.54 -25.17
CA ALA A 385 -12.47 -28.41 -25.97
C ALA A 385 -11.87 -29.78 -26.33
N PHE A 386 -11.81 -30.71 -25.38
CA PHE A 386 -11.23 -32.04 -25.60
C PHE A 386 -12.18 -33.02 -26.29
N SER A 387 -13.51 -32.91 -26.11
CA SER A 387 -14.48 -33.74 -26.87
C SER A 387 -14.54 -33.36 -28.36
N PHE A 388 -14.35 -32.08 -28.69
CA PHE A 388 -14.17 -31.64 -30.08
C PHE A 388 -12.85 -32.12 -30.66
N SER A 389 -11.75 -32.09 -29.88
CA SER A 389 -10.47 -32.64 -30.32
C SER A 389 -10.57 -34.15 -30.61
N ALA A 390 -11.18 -34.93 -29.71
CA ALA A 390 -11.38 -36.36 -29.88
C ALA A 390 -12.31 -36.71 -31.06
N LYS A 391 -13.43 -35.99 -31.24
CA LYS A 391 -14.32 -36.20 -32.39
C LYS A 391 -13.70 -35.78 -33.72
N SER A 392 -12.92 -34.70 -33.76
CA SER A 392 -12.22 -34.25 -34.97
C SER A 392 -11.05 -35.18 -35.33
N LEU A 393 -10.35 -35.74 -34.33
CA LEU A 393 -9.33 -36.77 -34.53
C LEU A 393 -9.95 -38.09 -34.98
N ALA A 394 -11.13 -38.48 -34.45
CA ALA A 394 -11.85 -39.67 -34.89
C ALA A 394 -12.46 -39.53 -36.30
N SER A 395 -12.90 -38.32 -36.70
CA SER A 395 -13.36 -38.07 -38.07
C SER A 395 -12.20 -37.98 -39.06
N ARG A 396 -11.07 -37.36 -38.68
CA ARG A 396 -9.84 -37.35 -39.48
C ARG A 396 -9.16 -38.72 -39.55
N SER A 397 -9.25 -39.57 -38.53
CA SER A 397 -8.73 -40.94 -38.61
C SER A 397 -9.57 -41.82 -39.54
N LYS A 398 -10.90 -41.68 -39.53
CA LYS A 398 -11.79 -42.38 -40.49
C LYS A 398 -11.59 -41.91 -41.94
N ILE A 399 -11.27 -40.65 -42.17
CA ILE A 399 -11.00 -40.11 -43.52
C ILE A 399 -9.55 -40.37 -43.95
N GLY A 400 -8.60 -40.35 -43.01
CA GLY A 400 -7.18 -40.61 -43.26
C GLY A 400 -6.85 -42.09 -43.49
N PHE A 401 -7.54 -43.03 -42.85
CA PHE A 401 -7.28 -44.46 -43.06
C PHE A 401 -7.85 -44.99 -44.37
N ARG A 402 -8.79 -44.27 -45.00
CA ARG A 402 -9.33 -44.62 -46.33
C ARG A 402 -8.60 -43.96 -47.49
N LYS A 403 -7.74 -42.97 -47.24
CA LYS A 403 -6.98 -42.25 -48.28
C LYS A 403 -5.47 -42.44 -48.21
N LYS A 404 -4.91 -43.03 -47.14
CA LYS A 404 -3.45 -43.21 -47.00
C LYS A 404 -2.92 -44.57 -47.46
N ILE A 405 -3.56 -45.16 -48.48
CA ILE A 405 -2.97 -46.18 -49.36
C ILE A 405 -2.66 -45.61 -50.76
N ASN A 406 -3.13 -44.42 -51.11
CA ASN A 406 -2.76 -43.78 -52.37
C ASN A 406 -2.35 -42.32 -52.15
N THR A 407 -1.19 -41.97 -52.71
CA THR A 407 -0.68 -40.59 -52.93
C THR A 407 0.05 -39.99 -51.71
N VAL A 408 1.39 -40.06 -51.62
CA VAL A 408 2.42 -39.29 -52.37
C VAL A 408 2.34 -37.77 -52.11
N ARG A 409 3.48 -37.21 -51.66
CA ARG A 409 3.98 -35.82 -51.74
C ARG A 409 2.96 -34.67 -51.69
N PHE A 410 3.10 -33.76 -50.74
CA PHE A 410 3.59 -32.39 -51.00
C PHE A 410 3.66 -31.56 -49.72
N SER A 411 4.40 -30.46 -49.86
CA SER A 411 5.00 -29.55 -48.89
C SER A 411 4.07 -28.44 -48.35
N PHE A 412 4.66 -27.64 -47.45
CA PHE A 412 4.36 -26.22 -47.14
C PHE A 412 3.13 -25.86 -46.27
N PHE A 413 3.39 -25.26 -45.10
CA PHE A 413 3.06 -23.87 -44.68
C PHE A 413 3.44 -23.71 -43.19
N LYS A 414 4.35 -22.83 -42.75
CA LYS A 414 4.39 -21.35 -42.73
C LYS A 414 3.28 -20.70 -41.87
N SER A 415 3.75 -20.07 -40.79
CA SER A 415 3.30 -18.82 -40.16
C SER A 415 1.84 -18.64 -39.73
N TYR A 416 1.62 -18.58 -38.41
CA TYR A 416 0.74 -17.60 -37.73
C TYR A 416 1.21 -17.43 -36.28
N ILE A 417 2.00 -16.39 -36.00
CA ILE A 417 2.16 -15.78 -34.67
C ILE A 417 2.14 -14.27 -34.91
N LEU A 418 1.02 -13.65 -34.56
CA LEU A 418 0.88 -12.24 -34.25
C LEU A 418 -0.24 -12.14 -33.21
N LEU A 419 0.17 -11.92 -31.96
CA LEU A 419 -0.55 -11.19 -30.93
C LEU A 419 0.49 -10.38 -30.17
#